data_AF-A0A1S6HA15-F1
#
_entry.id   AF-A0A1S6HA15-F1
#
_cell.length_a   1.000
_cell.length_b   1.000
_cell.length_c   1.000
_cell.angle_alpha   90.00
_cell.angle_beta   90.00
_cell.angle_gamma   90.00
#
_symmetry.space_group_name_H-M   'P 1'
#
loop_
_entity.id
_entity.type
_entity.pdbx_description
1 polymer ?
#
loop_
_entity_poly.entity_id
_entity_poly.type
_entity_poly.pdbx_seq_one_letter_code
_entity_poly.pdbx_strand_id
1 'polypeptide(L)'
;MPNALLVYPKNPVTFWSFDEALKIAGKKCSFQPAGLLTVAGMLPDRYEARVIDENVKSLRDEDLEWADVVLTSSMIIHWDSLEKVIKRANKHGKPVLAGGPLATQYFKDIKGDATFFLGEAEAGFVETLDEIVIQGFTPGKRVV
;
A
#
# COMPACT_ATOMS: atom_id res chain seq x y z
N MET A 1 -16.16 -12.39 4.19
CA MET A 1 -15.46 -11.20 4.68
C MET A 1 -14.28 -11.00 3.76
N PRO A 2 -14.20 -9.90 3.00
CA PRO A 2 -13.06 -9.65 2.12
C PRO A 2 -11.77 -9.38 2.90
N ASN A 3 -10.65 -9.78 2.33
CA ASN A 3 -9.32 -9.65 2.90
C ASN A 3 -8.61 -8.40 2.34
N ALA A 4 -8.32 -7.43 3.21
CA ALA A 4 -7.58 -6.22 2.88
C ALA A 4 -6.11 -6.37 3.30
N LEU A 5 -5.21 -6.40 2.32
CA LEU A 5 -3.77 -6.39 2.55
C LEU A 5 -3.24 -4.97 2.45
N LEU A 6 -2.81 -4.40 3.57
CA LEU A 6 -2.19 -3.09 3.61
C LEU A 6 -0.68 -3.23 3.50
N VAL A 7 -0.09 -2.70 2.43
CA VAL A 7 1.35 -2.77 2.16
C VAL A 7 1.97 -1.39 2.24
N TYR A 8 2.88 -1.20 3.19
CA TYR A 8 3.72 -0.01 3.22
C TYR A 8 5.03 -0.28 2.47
N PRO A 9 5.33 0.50 1.42
CA PRO A 9 6.50 0.25 0.59
C PRO A 9 7.82 0.41 1.35
N LYS A 10 8.85 -0.29 0.86
CA LYS A 10 10.20 -0.23 1.41
C LYS A 10 10.80 1.16 1.23
N ASN A 11 11.38 1.70 2.31
CA ASN A 11 12.24 2.88 2.25
C ASN A 11 13.52 2.54 1.47
N PRO A 12 13.96 3.39 0.54
CA PRO A 12 15.31 3.29 0.01
C PRO A 12 16.33 3.55 1.13
N VAL A 13 17.54 3.03 0.97
CA VAL A 13 18.66 3.38 1.83
C VAL A 13 18.99 4.85 1.60
N THR A 14 18.86 5.66 2.65
CA THR A 14 19.12 7.09 2.63
C THR A 14 19.81 7.51 3.93
N PHE A 15 20.27 8.76 4.00
CA PHE A 15 20.74 9.31 5.27
C PHE A 15 19.67 9.23 6.39
N TRP A 16 18.39 9.40 6.03
CA TRP A 16 17.27 9.47 6.97
C TRP A 16 16.66 8.11 7.34
N SER A 17 17.06 7.02 6.67
CA SER A 17 16.63 5.67 7.07
C SER A 17 17.42 5.13 8.25
N PHE A 18 18.56 5.76 8.59
CA PHE A 18 19.39 5.41 9.75
C PHE A 18 19.79 3.93 9.81
N ASP A 19 19.91 3.24 8.66
CA ASP A 19 20.01 1.77 8.62
C ASP A 19 21.14 1.21 9.51
N GLU A 20 22.34 1.80 9.46
CA GLU A 20 23.47 1.35 10.30
C GLU A 20 23.27 1.67 11.79
N ALA A 21 22.69 2.84 12.11
CA ALA A 21 22.41 3.22 13.49
C ALA A 21 21.29 2.34 14.10
N LEU A 22 20.27 1.99 13.30
CA LEU A 22 19.19 1.11 13.72
C LEU A 22 19.67 -0.32 13.97
N LYS A 23 20.63 -0.83 13.18
CA LYS A 23 21.28 -2.12 13.45
C LYS A 23 21.94 -2.15 14.82
N ILE A 24 22.68 -1.08 15.18
CA ILE A 24 23.31 -0.95 16.49
C ILE A 24 22.25 -0.89 17.60
N ALA A 25 21.15 -0.17 17.37
CA ALA A 25 20.04 -0.05 18.32
C ALA A 25 19.11 -1.28 18.38
N GLY A 26 19.34 -2.33 17.56
CA GLY A 26 18.47 -3.50 17.47
C GLY A 26 17.05 -3.19 16.95
N LYS A 27 16.90 -2.15 16.13
CA LYS A 27 15.62 -1.71 15.54
C LYS A 27 15.60 -1.98 14.04
N LYS A 28 14.40 -2.21 13.50
CA LYS A 28 14.20 -2.51 12.06
C LYS A 28 13.81 -1.29 11.23
N CYS A 29 13.15 -0.31 11.84
CA CYS A 29 12.75 0.93 11.19
C CYS A 29 12.70 2.07 12.22
N SER A 30 12.93 3.30 11.77
CA SER A 30 12.86 4.50 12.60
C SER A 30 11.41 4.99 12.79
N PHE A 31 10.52 4.71 11.83
CA PHE A 31 9.16 5.23 11.81
C PHE A 31 8.17 4.14 11.38
N GLN A 32 7.04 4.08 12.07
CA GLN A 32 5.89 3.26 11.70
C GLN A 32 5.13 3.88 10.51
N PRO A 33 4.40 3.09 9.71
CA PRO A 33 3.58 3.60 8.62
C PRO A 33 2.27 4.20 9.13
N ALA A 34 2.35 5.30 9.88
CA ALA A 34 1.25 5.85 10.67
C ALA A 34 -0.03 6.09 9.83
N GLY A 35 0.09 6.73 8.66
CA GLY A 35 -1.06 6.98 7.79
C GLY A 35 -1.70 5.71 7.21
N LEU A 36 -0.94 4.62 7.02
CA LEU A 36 -1.52 3.36 6.58
C LEU A 36 -2.22 2.62 7.74
N LEU A 37 -1.72 2.80 8.97
CA LEU A 37 -2.34 2.23 10.17
C LEU A 37 -3.64 2.95 10.54
N THR A 38 -3.77 4.26 10.27
CA THR A 38 -5.05 4.96 10.43
C THR A 38 -6.09 4.43 9.43
N VAL A 39 -5.71 4.25 8.16
CA VAL A 39 -6.55 3.59 7.15
C VAL A 39 -6.97 2.19 7.58
N ALA A 40 -6.06 1.40 8.16
CA ALA A 40 -6.39 0.07 8.70
C ALA A 40 -7.47 0.14 9.79
N GLY A 41 -7.41 1.14 10.67
CA GLY A 41 -8.40 1.36 11.73
C GLY A 41 -9.75 1.91 11.24
N MET A 42 -9.81 2.42 10.00
CA MET A 42 -11.04 2.89 9.36
C MET A 42 -11.72 1.80 8.53
N LEU A 43 -11.10 0.63 8.37
CA LEU A 43 -11.70 -0.47 7.63
C LEU A 43 -12.99 -0.91 8.33
N PRO A 44 -14.09 -1.12 7.58
CA PRO A 44 -15.32 -1.64 8.17
C PRO A 44 -15.10 -3.04 8.78
N ASP A 45 -15.81 -3.37 9.85
CA ASP A 45 -15.68 -4.65 10.59
C ASP A 45 -15.85 -5.91 9.73
N ARG A 46 -16.43 -5.80 8.52
CA ARG A 46 -16.56 -6.91 7.56
C ARG A 46 -15.26 -7.27 6.84
N TYR A 47 -14.22 -6.44 6.94
CA TYR A 47 -12.92 -6.69 6.33
C TYR A 47 -11.98 -7.38 7.32
N GLU A 48 -11.28 -8.41 6.86
CA GLU A 48 -10.11 -8.94 7.57
C GLU A 48 -8.88 -8.18 7.11
N ALA A 49 -8.15 -7.54 8.04
CA ALA A 49 -7.02 -6.69 7.71
C ALA A 49 -5.68 -7.38 8.02
N ARG A 50 -4.73 -7.30 7.09
CA ARG A 50 -3.32 -7.67 7.32
C ARG A 50 -2.41 -6.52 6.93
N VAL A 51 -1.50 -6.13 7.82
CA VAL A 51 -0.50 -5.09 7.53
C VAL A 51 0.87 -5.73 7.28
N ILE A 52 1.48 -5.34 6.16
CA ILE A 52 2.86 -5.64 5.77
C ILE A 52 3.61 -4.32 5.64
N ASP A 53 4.51 -4.06 6.59
CA ASP A 53 5.52 -3.02 6.43
C ASP A 53 6.79 -3.66 5.85
N GLU A 54 7.11 -3.38 4.58
CA GLU A 54 8.30 -3.90 3.91
C GLU A 54 9.62 -3.44 4.58
N ASN A 55 9.55 -2.43 5.45
CA ASN A 55 10.69 -2.03 6.27
C ASN A 55 10.98 -3.01 7.42
N VAL A 56 10.00 -3.82 7.83
CA VAL A 56 10.08 -4.73 8.97
C VAL A 56 10.04 -6.20 8.55
N LYS A 57 9.24 -6.54 7.52
CA LYS A 57 9.10 -7.89 6.97
C LYS A 57 8.78 -7.84 5.48
N SER A 58 9.30 -8.78 4.70
CA SER A 58 9.06 -8.83 3.25
C SER A 58 7.60 -9.16 2.92
N LEU A 59 7.07 -8.54 1.86
CA LEU A 59 5.83 -8.97 1.22
C LEU A 59 6.03 -10.33 0.54
N ARG A 60 5.26 -11.35 0.92
CA ARG A 60 5.34 -12.70 0.33
C ARG A 60 4.19 -12.94 -0.65
N ASP A 61 4.36 -13.88 -1.56
CA ASP A 61 3.33 -14.21 -2.54
C ASP A 61 2.06 -14.77 -1.84
N GLU A 62 2.23 -15.55 -0.76
CA GLU A 62 1.12 -16.00 0.12
C GLU A 62 0.29 -14.84 0.70
N ASP A 63 0.91 -13.69 0.96
CA ASP A 63 0.20 -12.51 1.48
C ASP A 63 -0.69 -11.91 0.38
N LEU A 64 -0.20 -11.91 -0.88
CA LEU A 64 -0.96 -11.45 -2.04
C LEU A 64 -2.08 -12.43 -2.41
N GLU A 65 -1.80 -13.73 -2.38
CA GLU A 65 -2.79 -14.78 -2.65
C GLU A 65 -3.98 -14.71 -1.69
N TRP A 66 -3.70 -14.47 -0.40
CA TRP A 66 -4.70 -14.29 0.65
C TRP A 66 -5.60 -13.06 0.46
N ALA A 67 -5.08 -12.00 -0.16
CA ALA A 67 -5.78 -10.71 -0.26
C ALA A 67 -6.88 -10.73 -1.33
N ASP A 68 -7.99 -10.03 -1.09
CA ASP A 68 -8.95 -9.65 -2.14
C ASP A 68 -8.61 -8.28 -2.72
N VAL A 69 -7.91 -7.45 -1.95
CA VAL A 69 -7.48 -6.11 -2.35
C VAL A 69 -6.18 -5.71 -1.64
N VAL A 70 -5.33 -4.97 -2.33
CA VAL A 70 -4.10 -4.39 -1.78
C VAL A 70 -4.29 -2.88 -1.59
N LEU A 71 -4.11 -2.39 -0.37
CA LEU A 71 -4.08 -0.97 -0.06
C LEU A 71 -2.65 -0.54 0.18
N THR A 72 -2.24 0.60 -0.36
CA THR A 72 -0.89 1.12 -0.14
C THR A 72 -0.89 2.64 0.00
N SER A 73 0.00 3.15 0.84
CA SER A 73 0.25 4.57 1.00
C SER A 73 1.74 4.83 0.88
N SER A 74 2.11 5.84 0.10
CA SER A 74 3.51 6.05 -0.29
C SER A 74 3.89 7.54 -0.37
N MET A 75 5.16 7.81 -0.06
CA MET A 75 5.82 9.10 -0.23
C MET A 75 6.75 9.04 -1.45
N ILE A 76 7.25 10.19 -1.91
CA ILE A 76 8.08 10.25 -3.13
C ILE A 76 9.29 9.31 -3.12
N ILE A 77 9.90 9.09 -1.94
CA ILE A 77 11.03 8.16 -1.76
C ILE A 77 10.66 6.70 -2.06
N HIS A 78 9.37 6.36 -2.00
CA HIS A 78 8.87 4.99 -2.17
C HIS A 78 8.63 4.62 -3.63
N TRP A 79 8.90 5.49 -4.59
CA TRP A 79 8.51 5.31 -6.00
C TRP A 79 8.80 3.91 -6.54
N ASP A 80 10.07 3.50 -6.54
CA ASP A 80 10.48 2.19 -7.05
C ASP A 80 9.85 1.04 -6.28
N SER A 81 9.62 1.21 -4.98
CA SER A 81 9.02 0.18 -4.14
C SER A 81 7.52 0.07 -4.38
N LEU A 82 6.81 1.19 -4.55
CA LEU A 82 5.40 1.22 -4.88
C LEU A 82 5.16 0.51 -6.22
N GLU A 83 5.94 0.83 -7.25
CA GLU A 83 5.80 0.18 -8.56
C GLU A 83 6.04 -1.34 -8.47
N LYS A 84 6.95 -1.79 -7.59
CA LYS A 84 7.16 -3.22 -7.32
C LYS A 84 5.96 -3.86 -6.63
N VAL A 85 5.36 -3.18 -5.65
CA VAL A 85 4.14 -3.64 -4.97
C VAL A 85 3.00 -3.77 -5.97
N ILE A 86 2.73 -2.73 -6.76
CA ILE A 86 1.69 -2.71 -7.80
C ILE A 86 1.92 -3.87 -8.79
N LYS A 87 3.13 -3.98 -9.34
CA LYS A 87 3.47 -5.05 -10.29
C LYS A 87 3.23 -6.44 -9.72
N ARG A 88 3.58 -6.68 -8.45
CA ARG A 88 3.38 -7.98 -7.81
C ARG A 88 1.91 -8.25 -7.56
N ALA A 89 1.13 -7.27 -7.10
CA ALA A 89 -0.30 -7.40 -6.91
C ALA A 89 -1.02 -7.67 -8.24
N ASN A 90 -0.71 -6.92 -9.31
CA ASN A 90 -1.27 -7.14 -10.64
C ASN A 90 -0.95 -8.54 -11.18
N LYS A 91 0.27 -9.05 -10.96
CA LYS A 91 0.66 -10.42 -11.34
C LYS A 91 -0.21 -11.49 -10.68
N HIS A 92 -0.70 -11.23 -9.47
CA HIS A 92 -1.60 -12.14 -8.73
C HIS A 92 -3.09 -11.83 -8.99
N GLY A 93 -3.40 -10.95 -9.95
CA GLY A 93 -4.76 -10.54 -10.24
C GLY A 93 -5.44 -9.84 -9.07
N LYS A 94 -4.69 -9.06 -8.28
CA LYS A 94 -5.20 -8.34 -7.11
C LYS A 94 -5.37 -6.85 -7.43
N PRO A 95 -6.56 -6.26 -7.22
CA PRO A 95 -6.76 -4.83 -7.36
C PRO A 95 -5.94 -4.06 -6.32
N VAL A 96 -5.44 -2.90 -6.71
CA VAL A 96 -4.64 -2.02 -5.84
C VAL A 96 -5.36 -0.69 -5.66
N LEU A 97 -5.53 -0.28 -4.41
CA LEU A 97 -5.92 1.08 -4.03
C LEU A 97 -4.70 1.80 -3.47
N ALA A 98 -4.16 2.75 -4.23
CA ALA A 98 -2.95 3.49 -3.89
C ALA A 98 -3.29 4.93 -3.48
N GLY A 99 -2.82 5.32 -2.29
CA GLY A 99 -2.95 6.67 -1.76
C GLY A 99 -1.63 7.26 -1.29
N GLY A 100 -1.73 8.35 -0.53
CA GLY A 100 -0.59 9.09 0.01
C GLY A 100 0.00 10.13 -0.96
N PRO A 101 1.02 10.88 -0.51
CA PRO A 101 1.56 12.02 -1.28
C PRO A 101 2.05 11.66 -2.69
N LEU A 102 2.71 10.50 -2.83
CA LEU A 102 3.24 10.07 -4.14
C LEU A 102 2.11 9.79 -5.13
N ALA A 103 1.10 9.00 -4.73
CA ALA A 103 -0.06 8.73 -5.56
C ALA A 103 -0.80 10.03 -5.92
N THR A 104 -1.03 10.90 -4.93
CA THR A 104 -1.76 12.16 -5.10
C THR A 104 -1.11 13.07 -6.15
N GLN A 105 0.22 13.18 -6.13
CA GLN A 105 0.95 14.12 -6.98
C GLN A 105 1.36 13.52 -8.34
N TYR A 106 1.60 12.21 -8.40
CA TYR A 106 2.31 11.58 -9.52
C TYR A 106 1.63 10.34 -10.11
N PHE A 107 0.33 10.10 -9.84
CA PHE A 107 -0.40 8.93 -10.37
C PHE A 107 -0.23 8.68 -11.88
N LYS A 108 -0.05 9.75 -12.68
CA LYS A 108 0.14 9.67 -14.13
C LYS A 108 1.43 8.92 -14.50
N ASP A 109 2.48 9.09 -13.72
CA ASP A 109 3.83 8.60 -14.00
C ASP A 109 4.13 7.25 -13.36
N ILE A 110 3.39 6.87 -12.30
CA ILE A 110 3.55 5.59 -11.58
C ILE A 110 3.21 4.41 -12.49
N LYS A 111 4.08 3.43 -12.64
CA LYS A 111 3.81 2.27 -13.50
C LYS A 111 2.90 1.23 -12.86
N GLY A 112 2.16 0.52 -13.70
CA GLY A 112 1.25 -0.57 -13.32
C GLY A 112 -0.20 -0.15 -13.21
N ASP A 113 -1.05 -1.13 -12.89
CA ASP A 113 -2.50 -0.99 -12.86
C ASP A 113 -2.96 -0.78 -11.41
N ALA A 114 -3.62 0.36 -11.15
CA ALA A 114 -4.08 0.72 -9.82
C ALA A 114 -5.22 1.74 -9.88
N THR A 115 -6.03 1.73 -8.83
CA THR A 115 -6.93 2.83 -8.49
C THR A 115 -6.17 3.78 -7.57
N PHE A 116 -6.00 5.04 -7.98
CA PHE A 116 -5.32 6.07 -7.21
C PHE A 116 -6.36 6.93 -6.51
N PHE A 117 -6.35 6.91 -5.18
CA PHE A 117 -7.20 7.76 -4.35
C PHE A 117 -6.42 9.04 -4.02
N LEU A 118 -6.87 10.18 -4.54
CA LEU A 118 -6.19 11.46 -4.40
C LEU A 118 -6.70 12.21 -3.18
N GLY A 119 -5.78 12.61 -2.29
CA GLY A 119 -6.11 13.30 -1.04
C GLY A 119 -6.22 12.36 0.17
N GLU A 120 -6.99 12.78 1.16
CA GLU A 120 -7.05 12.15 2.49
C GLU A 120 -8.12 11.05 2.55
N ALA A 121 -7.77 9.89 3.09
CA ALA A 121 -8.65 8.72 3.14
C ALA A 121 -9.96 8.99 3.93
N GLU A 122 -9.88 9.89 4.91
CA GLU A 122 -10.97 10.41 5.73
C GLU A 122 -12.10 11.04 4.91
N ALA A 123 -11.82 11.44 3.67
CA ALA A 123 -12.83 11.96 2.74
C ALA A 123 -13.78 10.88 2.18
N GLY A 124 -13.50 9.58 2.39
CA GLY A 124 -14.44 8.50 2.06
C GLY A 124 -13.90 7.39 1.16
N PHE A 125 -12.71 6.84 1.45
CA PHE A 125 -12.14 5.77 0.62
C PHE A 125 -12.92 4.44 0.62
N VAL A 126 -13.79 4.21 1.61
CA VAL A 126 -14.49 2.93 1.84
C VAL A 126 -15.42 2.57 0.67
N GLU A 127 -16.10 3.54 0.07
CA GLU A 127 -16.98 3.28 -1.09
C GLU A 127 -16.16 2.78 -2.28
N THR A 128 -15.04 3.44 -2.56
CA THR A 128 -14.09 3.00 -3.60
C THR A 128 -13.53 1.62 -3.29
N LEU A 129 -13.21 1.33 -2.03
CA LEU A 129 -12.72 0.04 -1.59
C LEU A 129 -13.74 -1.09 -1.86
N ASP A 130 -15.01 -0.89 -1.52
CA ASP A 130 -16.03 -1.90 -1.76
C ASP A 130 -16.25 -2.13 -3.27
N GLU A 131 -16.26 -1.06 -4.06
CA GLU A 131 -16.39 -1.16 -5.52
C GLU A 131 -15.27 -2.00 -6.14
N ILE A 132 -14.00 -1.74 -5.79
CA ILE A 132 -12.87 -2.47 -6.37
C ILE A 132 -12.83 -3.93 -5.93
N VAL A 133 -13.33 -4.24 -4.73
CA VAL A 133 -13.44 -5.62 -4.23
C VAL A 133 -14.53 -6.37 -5.01
N ILE A 134 -15.67 -5.74 -5.28
CA ILE A 134 -16.76 -6.34 -6.06
C ILE A 134 -16.36 -6.53 -7.53
N GLN A 135 -15.70 -5.54 -8.13
CA GLN A 135 -15.25 -5.60 -9.52
C GLN A 135 -14.09 -6.57 -9.71
N GLY A 136 -13.27 -6.76 -8.68
CA GLY A 136 -12.02 -7.50 -8.77
C GLY A 136 -10.96 -6.74 -9.58
N PHE A 137 -9.88 -7.45 -9.93
CA PHE A 137 -8.79 -6.85 -10.68
C PHE A 137 -9.20 -6.49 -12.12
N THR A 138 -9.16 -5.19 -12.41
CA THR A 138 -9.35 -4.63 -13.75
C THR A 138 -8.06 -3.92 -14.17
N PRO A 139 -7.44 -4.29 -15.30
CA PRO A 139 -6.26 -3.60 -15.82
C PRO A 139 -6.53 -2.13 -16.13
N GLY A 140 -5.50 -1.29 -16.00
CA GLY A 140 -5.56 0.14 -16.24
C GLY A 140 -5.40 0.99 -14.99
N LYS A 141 -5.40 2.31 -15.20
CA LYS A 141 -5.34 3.31 -14.15
C LYS A 141 -6.71 3.94 -13.95
N ARG A 142 -7.21 3.89 -12.71
CA ARG A 142 -8.40 4.64 -12.27
C ARG A 142 -7.95 5.72 -11.30
N VAL A 143 -8.60 6.88 -11.33
CA VAL A 143 -8.33 7.99 -10.41
C VAL A 143 -9.65 8.33 -9.71
N VAL A 144 -9.59 8.53 -8.40
CA VAL A 144 -10.73 8.83 -7.54
C VAL A 144 -10.34 9.92 -6.55
#